data_AF-A0A2D6NVN3-F1
#
_entry.id   AF-A0A2D6NVN3-F1
#
_cell.length_a   1.000
_cell.length_b   1.000
_cell.length_c   1.000
_cell.angle_alpha   90.00
_cell.angle_beta   90.00
_cell.angle_gamma   90.00
#
_symmetry.space_group_name_H-M   'P 1'
#
loop_
_entity.id
_entity.type
_entity.pdbx_description
1 polymer ?
#
loop_
_entity_poly.entity_id
_entity_poly.type
_entity_poly.pdbx_seq_one_letter_code
_entity_poly.pdbx_strand_id
1 'polypeptide(L)'
;MTLIELEKKLKNINRLFNIHKHNSKWGHNEGLYFGNKRVCALPSGHIWYNRHKGYKNMHGVAHRTLLQLIELLLNRGLIRPADRRSLIRP
;
A
#
# COMPACT_ATOMS: atom_id res chain seq x y z
N MET A 1 -9.89 -1.88 -0.20
CA MET A 1 -9.50 -1.18 -1.42
C MET A 1 -8.66 -2.11 -2.27
N THR A 2 -8.84 -2.02 -3.58
CA THR A 2 -7.98 -2.66 -4.57
C THR A 2 -6.64 -1.93 -4.64
N LEU A 3 -5.62 -2.56 -5.23
CA LEU A 3 -4.34 -1.88 -5.48
C LEU A 3 -4.49 -0.67 -6.42
N ILE A 4 -5.46 -0.69 -7.33
CA ILE A 4 -5.76 0.43 -8.23
C ILE A 4 -6.26 1.65 -7.42
N GLU A 5 -7.13 1.42 -6.44
CA GLU A 5 -7.62 2.48 -5.55
C GLU A 5 -6.50 3.02 -4.64
N LEU A 6 -5.64 2.13 -4.13
CA LEU A 6 -4.47 2.52 -3.36
C LEU A 6 -3.53 3.40 -4.19
N GLU A 7 -3.24 3.01 -5.44
CA GLU A 7 -2.42 3.80 -6.36
C GLU A 7 -3.03 5.18 -6.60
N LYS A 8 -4.34 5.28 -6.83
CA LYS A 8 -5.03 6.58 -6.98
C LYS A 8 -4.87 7.45 -5.73
N LYS A 9 -5.09 6.89 -4.53
CA LYS A 9 -4.91 7.62 -3.26
C LYS A 9 -3.47 8.10 -3.09
N LEU A 10 -2.48 7.29 -3.44
CA LEU A 10 -1.07 7.66 -3.41
C LEU A 10 -0.72 8.73 -4.45
N LYS A 11 -1.23 8.62 -5.69
CA LYS A 11 -1.05 9.62 -6.75
C LYS A 11 -1.64 10.99 -6.42
N ASN A 12 -2.72 11.02 -5.63
CA ASN A 12 -3.27 12.27 -5.10
C ASN A 12 -2.33 12.97 -4.11
N ILE A 13 -1.50 12.22 -3.38
CA ILE A 13 -0.46 12.77 -2.50
C ILE A 13 0.74 13.18 -3.35
N ASN A 14 1.21 12.28 -4.22
CA ASN A 14 2.32 12.54 -5.13
C ASN A 14 2.20 11.72 -6.41
N ARG A 15 2.18 12.39 -7.57
CA ARG A 15 2.02 11.75 -8.89
C ARG A 15 3.13 10.77 -9.26
N LEU A 16 4.26 10.79 -8.56
CA LEU A 16 5.38 9.87 -8.78
C LEU A 16 5.11 8.45 -8.28
N PHE A 17 4.07 8.23 -7.46
CA PHE A 17 3.71 6.88 -7.06
C PHE A 17 3.13 6.08 -8.22
N ASN A 18 3.59 4.85 -8.41
CA ASN A 18 3.03 3.90 -9.37
C ASN A 18 3.02 2.49 -8.77
N ILE A 19 2.01 1.69 -9.08
CA ILE A 19 1.98 0.26 -8.70
C ILE A 19 2.09 -0.59 -9.96
N HIS A 20 3.18 -1.35 -10.08
CA HIS A 20 3.39 -2.24 -11.22
C HIS A 20 3.07 -3.67 -10.83
N LYS A 21 2.31 -4.36 -11.67
CA LYS A 21 2.10 -5.81 -11.54
C LYS A 21 3.35 -6.53 -12.02
N HIS A 22 4.01 -7.24 -11.12
CA HIS A 22 5.09 -8.14 -11.48
C HIS A 22 4.57 -9.58 -11.50
N ASN A 23 4.49 -10.17 -12.69
CA ASN A 23 4.37 -11.62 -12.83
C ASN A 23 5.77 -12.22 -12.69
N SER A 24 6.07 -12.78 -11.52
CA SER A 24 7.26 -13.60 -11.35
C SER A 24 6.88 -15.08 -11.43
N LYS A 25 7.80 -15.93 -11.88
CA LYS A 25 7.64 -17.40 -11.82
C LYS A 25 7.37 -17.94 -10.42
N TRP A 26 7.62 -17.15 -9.37
CA TRP A 26 7.53 -17.53 -7.96
C TRP A 26 6.33 -16.88 -7.23
N GLY A 27 5.43 -16.22 -7.95
CA GLY A 27 4.21 -15.62 -7.40
C GLY A 27 3.87 -14.23 -7.98
N HIS A 28 2.62 -13.82 -7.78
CA HIS A 28 2.08 -12.51 -8.14
C HIS A 28 2.32 -11.53 -6.99
N ASN A 29 3.41 -10.77 -7.06
CA ASN A 29 3.68 -9.69 -6.12
C ASN A 29 3.72 -8.38 -6.92
N GLU A 30 2.85 -7.43 -6.60
CA GLU A 30 2.94 -6.09 -7.14
C GLU A 30 4.09 -5.32 -6.47
N GLY A 31 4.67 -4.36 -7.19
CA GLY A 31 5.67 -3.46 -6.64
C GLY A 31 5.09 -2.07 -6.52
N LEU A 32 5.27 -1.43 -5.37
CA LEU A 32 5.09 0.01 -5.25
C LEU A 32 6.38 0.72 -5.65
N TYR A 33 6.25 1.69 -6.55
CA TYR A 33 7.33 2.51 -7.06
C TYR A 33 7.09 3.97 -6.72
N PHE A 34 8.18 4.70 -6.51
CA PHE A 34 8.19 6.15 -6.43
C PHE A 34 9.18 6.66 -7.48
N GLY A 35 8.67 7.29 -8.53
CA GLY A 35 9.40 7.48 -9.78
C GLY A 35 9.78 6.12 -10.38
N ASN A 36 11.06 5.94 -10.68
CA ASN A 36 11.61 4.70 -11.25
C ASN A 36 12.20 3.76 -10.20
N LYS A 37 12.06 4.05 -8.90
CA LYS A 37 12.64 3.26 -7.81
C LYS A 37 11.57 2.45 -7.10
N ARG A 38 11.82 1.15 -6.94
CA ARG A 38 10.95 0.27 -6.14
C ARG A 38 11.07 0.62 -4.66
N VAL A 39 9.94 0.88 -4.02
CA VAL A 39 9.84 1.16 -2.58
C VAL A 39 9.68 -0.13 -1.80
N CYS A 40 8.69 -0.95 -2.17
CA CYS A 40 8.41 -2.24 -1.53
C CYS A 40 7.67 -3.21 -2.45
N ALA A 41 7.56 -4.46 -2.01
CA ALA A 41 6.61 -5.42 -2.56
C ALA A 41 5.23 -5.25 -1.89
N LEU A 42 4.17 -5.51 -2.64
CA LEU A 42 2.80 -5.56 -2.17
C LEU A 42 2.22 -6.95 -2.51
N PRO A 43 1.39 -7.51 -1.63
CA PRO A 43 0.63 -8.70 -1.95
C PRO A 43 -0.45 -8.39 -2.99
N SER A 44 -0.76 -9.41 -3.78
CA SER A 44 -1.81 -9.32 -4.78
C SER A 44 -3.20 -9.30 -4.21
N GLY A 45 -4.08 -8.61 -4.94
CA GLY A 45 -5.49 -8.48 -4.60
C GLY A 45 -5.81 -7.19 -3.85
N HIS A 46 -6.19 -7.32 -2.58
CA HIS A 46 -6.78 -6.22 -1.82
C HIS A 46 -5.97 -5.91 -0.57
N ILE A 47 -5.77 -4.61 -0.35
CA ILE A 47 -5.14 -4.05 0.83
C ILE A 47 -6.15 -3.06 1.41
N TRP A 48 -6.52 -3.14 2.68
CA TRP A 48 -7.43 -2.14 3.26
C TRP A 48 -7.22 -1.96 4.74
N TYR A 49 -7.57 -0.76 5.19
CA TYR A 49 -7.67 -0.48 6.61
C TYR A 49 -8.97 -1.07 7.14
N ASN A 50 -8.88 -1.86 8.21
CA ASN A 50 -10.03 -2.31 8.96
C ASN A 50 -9.93 -1.72 10.38
N ARG A 51 -11.02 -1.12 10.84
CA ARG A 51 -11.07 -0.40 12.12
C ARG A 51 -11.19 -1.34 13.32
N HIS A 52 -11.65 -2.57 13.12
CA HIS A 52 -11.82 -3.56 14.18
C HIS A 52 -10.48 -4.25 14.50
N LYS A 53 -10.10 -4.25 15.78
CA LYS A 53 -8.91 -4.96 16.27
C LYS A 53 -9.31 -6.40 16.63
N GLY A 54 -8.75 -7.42 15.96
CA GLY A 54 -8.94 -8.81 16.40
C GLY A 54 -8.84 -9.92 15.35
N TYR A 55 -7.94 -9.84 14.36
CA TYR A 55 -7.95 -10.79 13.23
C TYR A 55 -6.82 -11.82 13.24
N LYS A 56 -7.20 -13.11 13.12
CA LYS A 56 -6.36 -14.28 12.80
C LYS A 56 -6.47 -14.70 11.31
N ASN A 57 -7.18 -13.96 10.46
CA ASN A 57 -7.51 -14.33 9.07
C ASN A 57 -6.88 -13.38 8.02
N MET A 58 -7.08 -13.66 6.73
CA MET A 58 -6.50 -12.89 5.60
C MET A 58 -6.78 -11.38 5.66
N HIS A 59 -7.88 -10.96 6.29
CA HIS A 59 -8.23 -9.55 6.47
C HIS A 59 -7.25 -8.84 7.44
N GLY A 60 -6.75 -9.57 8.44
CA GLY A 60 -5.70 -9.09 9.34
C GLY A 60 -4.37 -8.89 8.62
N VAL A 61 -4.04 -9.76 7.65
CA VAL A 61 -2.83 -9.64 6.83
C VAL A 61 -2.90 -8.41 5.93
N ALA A 62 -4.03 -8.20 5.24
CA ALA A 62 -4.25 -7.01 4.41
C ALA A 62 -4.17 -5.71 5.22
N HIS A 63 -4.75 -5.69 6.42
CA HIS A 63 -4.67 -4.56 7.35
C HIS A 63 -3.25 -4.26 7.81
N ARG A 64 -2.51 -5.28 8.28
CA ARG A 64 -1.12 -5.12 8.72
C ARG A 64 -0.21 -4.66 7.59
N THR A 65 -0.39 -5.21 6.39
CA THR A 65 0.34 -4.80 5.19
C THR A 65 0.14 -3.32 4.90
N LEU A 66 -1.10 -2.82 4.97
CA LEU A 66 -1.37 -1.39 4.74
C LEU A 66 -0.67 -0.51 5.78
N LEU A 67 -0.73 -0.90 7.06
CA LEU A 67 -0.09 -0.13 8.13
C LEU A 67 1.43 -0.09 7.97
N GLN A 68 2.05 -1.25 7.73
CA GLN A 68 3.48 -1.36 7.47
C GLN A 68 3.91 -0.54 6.24
N LEU A 69 3.10 -0.56 5.18
CA LEU A 69 3.33 0.28 4.01
C LEU A 69 3.31 1.76 4.38
N ILE A 70 2.29 2.23 5.09
CA ILE A 70 2.18 3.63 5.49
C ILE A 70 3.37 4.05 6.36
N GLU A 71 3.75 3.23 7.33
CA GLU A 71 4.92 3.47 8.18
C GLU A 71 6.21 3.54 7.36
N LEU A 72 6.39 2.63 6.39
CA LEU A 72 7.54 2.66 5.49
C LEU A 72 7.59 3.95 4.67
N LEU A 73 6.45 4.40 4.13
CA LEU A 73 6.38 5.63 3.34
C LEU A 73 6.65 6.88 4.18
N LEU A 74 6.16 6.91 5.42
CA LEU A 74 6.45 7.99 6.38
C LEU A 74 7.94 8.03 6.74
N ASN A 75 8.53 6.87 7.08
CA ASN A 75 9.93 6.76 7.46
C ASN A 75 10.89 7.14 6.31
N ARG A 76 10.46 6.93 5.06
CA ARG A 76 11.21 7.35 3.86
C ARG A 76 10.93 8.80 3.45
N GLY A 77 10.06 9.52 4.16
CA GLY A 77 9.67 10.91 3.83
C GLY A 77 8.89 11.05 2.51
N LEU A 78 8.31 9.95 2.00
CA LEU A 78 7.57 9.95 0.74
C LEU A 78 6.13 10.46 0.90
N ILE A 79 5.60 10.38 2.12
CA ILE A 79 4.32 10.96 2.53
C ILE A 79 4.48 11.66 3.88
N ARG A 80 3.56 12.57 4.22
CA ARG A 80 3.53 13.28 5.50
C ARG A 80 2.57 12.60 6.49
N PRO A 81 2.73 12.83 7.81
CA PRO A 81 1.78 12.31 8.81
C PRO A 81 0.31 12.70 8.56
N ALA A 82 0.07 13.87 7.95
CA ALA A 82 -1.28 14.30 7.56
C ALA A 82 -1.90 13.41 6.47
N ASP A 83 -1.08 12.89 5.56
CA ASP A 83 -1.52 12.05 4.43
C ASP A 83 -1.95 10.65 4.88
N ARG A 84 -1.51 10.20 6.07
CA ARG A 84 -1.92 8.91 6.63
C ARG A 84 -3.43 8.75 6.67
N ARG A 85 -4.18 9.81 7.02
CA ARG A 85 -5.63 9.76 7.17
C ARG A 85 -6.35 9.47 5.85
N SER A 86 -5.84 9.97 4.73
CA SER A 86 -6.47 9.73 3.41
C SER A 86 -6.25 8.29 2.94
N LEU A 87 -5.15 7.65 3.35
CA LEU A 87 -4.81 6.26 3.02
C LEU A 87 -5.57 5.22 3.85
N ILE A 88 -5.98 5.55 5.07
CA ILE A 88 -6.72 4.64 5.96
C ILE A 88 -8.24 4.82 5.91
N ARG A 89 -8.73 5.92 5.32
CA ARG A 89 -10.17 6.11 5.15
C ARG A 89 -10.68 5.12 4.11
N PRO A 90 -11.81 4.43 4.35
CA PRO A 90 -12.47 3.58 3.35
C PRO A 90 -12.60 4.34 2.03
#